data_AF-A0A0J9VCY6-F1
#
_entry.id   AF-A0A0J9VCY6-F1
#
_cell.length_a   1.000
_cell.length_b   1.000
_cell.length_c   1.000
_cell.angle_alpha   90.00
_cell.angle_beta   90.00
_cell.angle_gamma   90.00
#
_symmetry.space_group_name_H-M   'P 1'
#
loop_
_entity.id
_entity.type
_entity.pdbx_description
1 polymer ?
#
loop_
_entity_poly.entity_id
_entity_poly.type
_entity_poly.pdbx_seq_one_letter_code
_entity_poly.pdbx_strand_id
1 'polypeptide(L)'
;MSAGNSLLPRGGYQLTPEQQLAKEIAETTNGNLSKYLMIVCGAVSAAVIVWKVCERIIRLTRHVSCLNNDKQRYFAIPNQKFAALKRHLLYAPVFSKRHNREIQLSKAINVGTLPTRFQLLFLVSYFVSNVVWCVIDIDYSADMATACGVIRNRTGVLSTVNMVPLFLLAGRNNPLIPLLNISFDTYNLIHRWFGRIVILEALAHTLAHYGKNGWVFTPPAGNFILPGFIATCSFVFLGIQASSPLRHAFYEIFKALHILAATAAVVGLYYHLSASPGLFKWLCYVYGVIAIWSFDRTYRIWRVIRSHVGGSRSRTIVEALPGNAVRLTMTLARPWNAAPGQHAYLYMPAISYWQSHPFSVAWYDGVEDVKSDRLATTNQDLLAMQQQRVSFIIRGRTGMTDSLYKKAVAAPGGRFETSCFAEGPYGGHHSFDSYGTVVLFAGGVGITHPVPYIKHLVEGYSEGTVATRRILLVWTIQTPEHLEWIRPWMTEILGMDKRRDVLRIMLFVSQPRSTKEIHSPSSTVQMFPGRPNINTLLGMEQEHQVGAMAVTVCGPGALSDEVRLAVRNRQDRSHIDFIEEAFTW
;
A
#
# COMPACT_ATOMS: atom_id res chain seq x y z
N MET A 1 38.91 44.68 -20.89
CA MET A 1 40.29 44.69 -20.32
C MET A 1 40.17 44.13 -18.91
N SER A 2 40.51 42.88 -18.65
CA SER A 2 41.87 42.34 -18.60
C SER A 2 41.87 40.90 -19.11
N ALA A 3 42.68 40.66 -20.14
CA ALA A 3 43.09 39.34 -20.57
C ALA A 3 44.28 38.92 -19.70
N GLY A 4 44.18 37.75 -19.06
CA GLY A 4 45.25 37.12 -18.30
C GLY A 4 45.51 35.70 -18.84
N ASN A 5 46.66 35.54 -19.48
CA ASN A 5 47.18 34.35 -20.13
C ASN A 5 46.99 33.04 -19.35
N SER A 6 46.43 32.01 -20.00
CA SER A 6 46.83 30.62 -19.74
C SER A 6 47.49 30.06 -21.01
N LEU A 7 48.80 30.30 -21.15
CA LEU A 7 49.66 29.67 -22.15
C LEU A 7 50.04 28.25 -21.72
N LEU A 8 49.04 27.38 -21.58
CA LEU A 8 49.23 25.94 -21.62
C LEU A 8 48.32 25.40 -22.71
N PRO A 9 48.82 24.61 -23.68
CA PRO A 9 47.95 23.99 -24.64
C PRO A 9 46.94 23.13 -23.87
N ARG A 10 45.64 23.36 -24.10
CA ARG A 10 44.61 22.36 -23.85
C ARG A 10 44.85 21.21 -24.83
N GLY A 11 45.94 20.47 -24.64
CA GLY A 11 46.13 19.18 -25.24
C GLY A 11 45.01 18.31 -24.70
N GLY A 12 43.94 18.18 -25.49
CA GLY A 12 43.01 17.09 -25.29
C GLY A 12 43.86 15.83 -25.33
N TYR A 13 44.02 15.16 -24.18
CA TYR A 13 44.63 13.85 -24.11
C TYR A 13 43.81 12.96 -25.06
N GLN A 14 44.31 12.75 -26.28
CA GLN A 14 43.71 11.81 -27.21
C GLN A 14 43.98 10.43 -26.59
N LEU A 15 42.91 9.75 -26.22
CA LEU A 15 42.98 8.38 -25.73
C LEU A 15 43.69 7.53 -26.79
N THR A 16 44.57 6.62 -26.36
CA THR A 16 45.12 5.64 -27.29
C THR A 16 43.98 4.81 -27.90
N PRO A 17 44.13 4.22 -29.10
CA PRO A 17 43.09 3.38 -29.70
C PRO A 17 42.62 2.26 -28.74
N GLU A 18 43.54 1.70 -27.95
CA GLU A 18 43.23 0.72 -26.91
C GLU A 18 42.42 1.30 -25.76
N GLN A 19 42.76 2.50 -25.27
CA GLN A 19 41.99 3.19 -24.23
C GLN A 19 40.59 3.60 -24.71
N GLN A 20 40.47 3.98 -25.99
CA GLN A 20 39.20 4.31 -26.60
C GLN A 20 38.32 3.06 -26.76
N LEU A 21 38.89 1.95 -27.22
CA LEU A 21 38.21 0.66 -27.29
C LEU A 21 37.76 0.18 -25.90
N ALA A 22 38.63 0.26 -24.89
CA ALA A 22 38.29 -0.12 -23.52
C ALA A 22 37.15 0.74 -22.94
N LYS A 23 37.14 2.04 -23.24
CA LYS A 23 36.05 2.94 -22.87
C LYS A 23 34.73 2.57 -23.55
N GLU A 24 34.76 2.27 -24.85
CA GLU A 24 33.57 1.85 -25.61
C GLU A 24 33.00 0.52 -25.11
N ILE A 25 33.87 -0.45 -24.81
CA ILE A 25 33.48 -1.72 -24.18
C ILE A 25 32.82 -1.44 -22.83
N ALA A 26 33.44 -0.66 -21.96
CA ALA A 26 32.90 -0.35 -20.64
C ALA A 26 31.54 0.39 -20.72
N GLU A 27 31.40 1.34 -21.64
CA GLU A 27 30.12 2.02 -21.88
C GLU A 27 29.03 1.08 -22.42
N THR A 28 29.39 0.14 -23.29
CA THR A 28 28.49 -0.88 -23.82
C THR A 28 28.04 -1.83 -22.71
N THR A 29 28.97 -2.30 -21.87
CA THR A 29 28.66 -3.11 -20.69
C THR A 29 27.68 -2.39 -19.77
N ASN A 30 27.93 -1.12 -19.45
CA ASN A 30 27.02 -0.33 -18.61
C ASN A 30 25.62 -0.20 -19.23
N GLY A 31 25.56 0.01 -20.55
CA GLY A 31 24.31 0.03 -21.32
C GLY A 31 23.56 -1.30 -21.35
N ASN A 32 24.28 -2.42 -21.34
CA ASN A 32 23.68 -3.75 -21.28
C ASN A 32 23.16 -4.06 -19.88
N LEU A 33 23.94 -3.78 -18.84
CA LEU A 33 23.54 -3.97 -17.44
C LEU A 33 22.29 -3.16 -17.10
N SER A 34 22.18 -1.91 -17.56
CA SER A 34 20.97 -1.09 -17.36
C SER A 34 19.73 -1.71 -18.03
N LYS A 35 19.89 -2.23 -19.25
CA LYS A 35 18.82 -2.93 -19.97
C LYS A 35 18.44 -4.22 -19.25
N TYR A 36 19.41 -5.00 -18.78
CA TYR A 36 19.16 -6.25 -18.05
C TYR A 36 18.39 -6.00 -16.75
N LEU A 37 18.72 -4.97 -15.97
CA LEU A 37 17.98 -4.59 -14.77
C LEU A 37 16.51 -4.27 -15.09
N MET A 38 16.25 -3.52 -16.16
CA MET A 38 14.89 -3.22 -16.61
C MET A 38 14.16 -4.46 -17.15
N ILE A 39 14.84 -5.33 -17.87
CA ILE A 39 14.30 -6.60 -18.36
C ILE A 39 13.93 -7.50 -17.18
N VAL A 40 14.77 -7.61 -16.14
CA VAL A 40 14.47 -8.38 -14.94
C VAL A 40 13.24 -7.82 -14.22
N CYS A 41 13.16 -6.50 -14.04
CA CYS A 41 11.96 -5.86 -13.48
C CYS A 41 10.70 -6.17 -14.31
N GLY A 42 10.80 -6.07 -15.63
CA GLY A 42 9.70 -6.37 -16.56
C GLY A 42 9.29 -7.83 -16.55
N ALA A 43 10.24 -8.76 -16.55
CA ALA A 43 10.01 -10.20 -16.53
C ALA A 43 9.37 -10.66 -15.21
N VAL A 44 9.85 -10.16 -14.06
CA VAL A 44 9.21 -10.44 -12.76
C VAL A 44 7.78 -9.90 -12.75
N SER A 45 7.56 -8.67 -13.24
CA SER A 45 6.21 -8.11 -13.33
C SER A 45 5.31 -8.96 -14.22
N ALA A 46 5.78 -9.37 -15.39
CA ALA A 46 5.03 -10.24 -16.31
C ALA A 46 4.71 -11.61 -15.67
N ALA A 47 5.65 -12.23 -14.97
CA ALA A 47 5.43 -13.50 -14.27
C ALA A 47 4.34 -13.37 -13.18
N VAL A 48 4.33 -12.26 -12.44
CA VAL A 48 3.27 -11.98 -11.45
C VAL A 48 1.93 -11.73 -12.14
N ILE A 49 1.90 -11.01 -13.28
CA ILE A 49 0.65 -10.81 -14.05
C ILE A 49 0.08 -12.16 -14.48
N VAL A 50 0.91 -13.04 -15.08
CA VAL A 50 0.48 -14.37 -15.52
C VAL A 50 -0.08 -15.16 -14.34
N TRP A 51 0.63 -15.20 -13.22
CA TRP A 51 0.16 -15.83 -11.99
C TRP A 51 -1.22 -15.30 -11.55
N LYS A 52 -1.42 -13.98 -11.59
CA LYS A 52 -2.67 -13.34 -11.15
C LYS A 52 -3.82 -13.52 -12.11
N VAL A 53 -3.54 -13.58 -13.41
CA VAL A 53 -4.52 -13.99 -14.42
C VAL A 53 -4.97 -15.42 -14.15
N CYS A 54 -4.05 -16.35 -13.89
CA CYS A 54 -4.41 -17.72 -13.51
C CYS A 54 -5.26 -17.77 -12.22
N GLU A 55 -4.90 -17.03 -11.16
CA GLU A 55 -5.73 -16.92 -9.96
C GLU A 55 -7.13 -16.39 -10.26
N ARG A 56 -7.25 -15.38 -11.14
CA ARG A 56 -8.54 -14.78 -11.51
C ARG A 56 -9.41 -15.76 -12.30
N ILE A 57 -8.82 -16.52 -13.22
CA ILE A 57 -9.50 -17.59 -13.95
C ILE A 57 -10.03 -18.65 -12.97
N ILE A 58 -9.18 -19.12 -12.04
CA ILE A 58 -9.58 -20.10 -11.01
C ILE A 58 -10.75 -19.57 -10.17
N ARG A 59 -10.71 -18.30 -9.75
CA ARG A 59 -11.80 -17.68 -8.98
C ARG A 59 -13.09 -17.57 -9.80
N LEU A 60 -13.00 -17.22 -11.09
CA LEU A 60 -14.15 -17.13 -11.98
C LEU A 60 -14.77 -18.52 -12.22
N THR A 61 -13.96 -19.53 -12.52
CA THR A 61 -14.41 -20.92 -12.65
C THR A 61 -15.08 -21.38 -11.36
N ARG A 62 -14.44 -21.12 -10.21
CA ARG A 62 -15.01 -21.45 -8.89
C ARG A 62 -16.35 -20.76 -8.66
N HIS A 63 -16.45 -19.48 -8.98
CA HIS A 63 -17.70 -18.72 -8.84
C HIS A 63 -18.82 -19.34 -9.67
N VAL A 64 -18.63 -19.48 -10.99
CA VAL A 64 -19.64 -19.99 -11.91
C VAL A 64 -20.04 -21.43 -11.58
N SER A 65 -19.08 -22.30 -11.24
CA SER A 65 -19.37 -23.70 -10.88
C SER A 65 -20.08 -23.86 -9.54
N CYS A 66 -19.99 -22.88 -8.64
CA CYS A 66 -20.54 -22.97 -7.29
C CYS A 66 -21.86 -22.22 -7.08
N LEU A 67 -22.29 -21.34 -8.01
CA LEU A 67 -23.50 -20.52 -7.85
C LEU A 67 -24.74 -21.33 -7.44
N ASN A 68 -24.94 -22.50 -8.05
CA ASN A 68 -26.08 -23.39 -7.79
C ASN A 68 -25.70 -24.69 -7.06
N ASN A 69 -24.54 -24.72 -6.38
CA ASN A 69 -24.06 -25.90 -5.67
C ASN A 69 -23.86 -25.56 -4.19
N ASP A 70 -24.68 -26.15 -3.32
CA ASP A 70 -24.61 -25.86 -1.88
C ASP A 70 -23.50 -26.61 -1.15
N LYS A 71 -22.93 -27.66 -1.76
CA LYS A 71 -21.88 -28.49 -1.12
C LYS A 71 -20.47 -28.07 -1.53
N GLN A 72 -20.26 -27.67 -2.78
CA GLN A 72 -19.00 -27.13 -3.32
C GLN A 72 -17.74 -27.96 -3.03
N ARG A 73 -17.89 -29.27 -2.81
CA ARG A 73 -16.85 -30.14 -2.23
C ARG A 73 -15.52 -30.12 -2.98
N TYR A 74 -15.56 -30.02 -4.31
CA TYR A 74 -14.37 -29.98 -5.15
C TYR A 74 -13.41 -28.85 -4.76
N PHE A 75 -13.93 -27.65 -4.50
CA PHE A 75 -13.12 -26.48 -4.15
C PHE A 75 -12.72 -26.41 -2.68
N ALA A 76 -13.22 -27.32 -1.84
CA ALA A 76 -12.79 -27.45 -0.45
C ALA A 76 -11.46 -28.22 -0.33
N ILE A 77 -11.12 -29.05 -1.32
CA ILE A 77 -9.91 -29.89 -1.31
C ILE A 77 -8.69 -29.04 -1.74
N PRO A 78 -7.62 -28.98 -0.93
CA PRO A 78 -6.44 -28.20 -1.28
C PRO A 78 -5.54 -28.97 -2.25
N ASN A 79 -4.89 -28.25 -3.16
CA ASN A 79 -3.74 -28.79 -3.86
C ASN A 79 -2.54 -28.79 -2.89
N GLN A 80 -1.99 -29.97 -2.58
CA GLN A 80 -0.95 -30.14 -1.57
C GLN A 80 0.32 -29.31 -1.83
N LYS A 81 0.76 -29.20 -3.10
CA LYS A 81 1.94 -28.39 -3.46
C LYS A 81 1.66 -26.90 -3.23
N PHE A 82 0.46 -26.45 -3.61
CA PHE A 82 0.06 -25.06 -3.42
C PHE A 82 -0.18 -24.70 -1.95
N ALA A 83 -0.75 -25.62 -1.18
CA ALA A 83 -0.88 -25.51 0.27
C ALA A 83 0.49 -25.40 0.96
N ALA A 84 1.46 -26.22 0.56
CA ALA A 84 2.83 -26.12 1.06
C ALA A 84 3.47 -24.77 0.71
N LEU A 85 3.29 -24.28 -0.52
CA LEU A 85 3.77 -22.97 -0.93
C LEU A 85 3.16 -21.84 -0.09
N LYS A 86 1.84 -21.86 0.15
CA LYS A 86 1.15 -20.91 1.03
C LYS A 86 1.70 -20.97 2.45
N ARG A 87 1.81 -22.18 3.01
CA ARG A 87 2.27 -22.44 4.38
C ARG A 87 3.69 -21.98 4.63
N HIS A 88 4.62 -22.28 3.72
CA HIS A 88 6.05 -22.11 3.96
C HIS A 88 6.65 -20.86 3.34
N LEU A 89 6.00 -20.25 2.34
CA LEU A 89 6.56 -19.11 1.60
C LEU A 89 5.64 -17.89 1.57
N LEU A 90 4.39 -18.01 1.11
CA LEU A 90 3.52 -16.85 0.87
C LEU A 90 3.01 -16.22 2.18
N TYR A 91 2.50 -17.04 3.11
CA TYR A 91 1.95 -16.57 4.39
C TYR A 91 2.96 -16.62 5.53
N ALA A 92 4.13 -17.21 5.31
CA ALA A 92 5.14 -17.36 6.34
C ALA A 92 5.88 -16.03 6.57
N PRO A 93 5.91 -15.50 7.81
CA PRO A 93 6.88 -14.47 8.19
C PRO A 93 8.31 -15.00 8.08
N VAL A 94 9.29 -14.09 8.00
CA VAL A 94 10.72 -14.43 8.01
C VAL A 94 11.06 -15.34 9.19
N PHE A 95 10.70 -14.91 10.40
CA PHE A 95 10.97 -15.62 11.64
C PHE A 95 9.72 -16.38 12.14
N SER A 96 9.43 -16.29 13.45
CA SER A 96 8.41 -17.07 14.13
C SER A 96 6.97 -16.65 13.75
N LYS A 97 6.31 -15.84 14.58
CA LYS A 97 4.90 -15.44 14.42
C LYS A 97 4.73 -14.02 13.87
N ARG A 98 5.74 -13.17 14.03
CA ARG A 98 5.61 -11.72 13.82
C ARG A 98 5.79 -11.35 12.35
N HIS A 99 4.77 -10.70 11.79
CA HIS A 99 4.81 -10.05 10.47
C HIS A 99 4.33 -8.61 10.62
N ASN A 100 3.11 -8.46 11.14
CA ASN A 100 2.38 -7.21 11.17
C ASN A 100 2.56 -6.44 12.51
N ARG A 101 2.93 -7.15 13.58
CA ARG A 101 3.39 -6.47 14.80
C ARG A 101 4.76 -5.86 14.57
N GLU A 102 4.83 -4.53 14.65
CA GLU A 102 6.06 -3.76 14.56
C GLU A 102 7.14 -4.26 15.52
N ILE A 103 8.37 -4.39 15.01
CA ILE A 103 9.53 -4.72 15.84
C ILE A 103 10.10 -3.44 16.42
N GLN A 104 10.12 -3.37 17.75
CA GLN A 104 10.81 -2.31 18.47
C GLN A 104 12.15 -2.87 18.96
N LEU A 105 13.26 -2.35 18.42
CA LEU A 105 14.61 -2.61 18.93
C LEU A 105 14.83 -1.86 20.25
N SER A 106 14.13 -0.73 20.43
CA SER A 106 14.02 0.00 21.70
C SER A 106 12.70 0.77 21.75
N LYS A 107 12.36 1.40 22.89
CA LYS A 107 11.17 2.26 23.00
C LYS A 107 11.13 3.39 21.94
N ALA A 108 12.29 3.81 21.44
CA ALA A 108 12.44 4.87 20.43
C ALA A 108 12.70 4.33 19.01
N ILE A 109 13.22 3.10 18.87
CA ILE A 109 13.62 2.52 17.59
C ILE A 109 12.64 1.44 17.17
N ASN A 110 11.76 1.81 16.25
CA ASN A 110 10.89 0.91 15.53
C ASN A 110 11.53 0.51 14.19
N VAL A 111 11.40 -0.74 13.75
CA VAL A 111 11.95 -1.24 12.48
C VAL A 111 10.82 -1.46 11.45
N GLY A 112 9.56 -1.26 11.86
CA GLY A 112 8.37 -1.49 11.05
C GLY A 112 7.95 -2.96 11.02
N THR A 113 7.14 -3.30 10.02
CA THR A 113 6.65 -4.67 9.76
C THR A 113 7.71 -5.50 9.05
N LEU A 114 7.72 -6.81 9.32
CA LEU A 114 8.62 -7.74 8.64
C LEU A 114 8.03 -8.19 7.30
N PRO A 115 8.84 -8.34 6.24
CA PRO A 115 8.35 -8.95 5.00
C PRO A 115 7.89 -10.41 5.23
N THR A 116 7.08 -10.94 4.33
CA THR A 116 6.92 -12.41 4.21
C THR A 116 8.21 -13.03 3.66
N ARG A 117 8.39 -14.35 3.76
CA ARG A 117 9.56 -15.02 3.18
C ARG A 117 9.64 -14.83 1.66
N PHE A 118 8.49 -14.84 0.98
CA PHE A 118 8.42 -14.54 -0.44
C PHE A 118 8.93 -13.11 -0.77
N GLN A 119 8.43 -12.11 -0.03
CA GLN A 119 8.88 -10.72 -0.18
C GLN A 119 10.38 -10.59 0.14
N LEU A 120 10.87 -11.23 1.21
CA LEU A 120 12.29 -11.23 1.57
C LEU A 120 13.15 -11.86 0.47
N LEU A 121 12.74 -13.01 -0.06
CA LEU A 121 13.46 -13.68 -1.15
C LEU A 121 13.60 -12.77 -2.36
N PHE A 122 12.51 -12.11 -2.77
CA PHE A 122 12.53 -11.13 -3.86
C PHE A 122 13.50 -9.97 -3.55
N LEU A 123 13.38 -9.36 -2.37
CA LEU A 123 14.21 -8.21 -1.97
C LEU A 123 15.70 -8.56 -1.90
N VAL A 124 16.05 -9.71 -1.32
CA VAL A 124 17.43 -10.19 -1.23
C VAL A 124 17.98 -10.50 -2.62
N SER A 125 17.21 -11.22 -3.45
CA SER A 125 17.64 -11.57 -4.81
C SER A 125 17.90 -10.31 -5.64
N TYR A 126 17.02 -9.31 -5.54
CA TYR A 126 17.18 -8.04 -6.24
C TYR A 126 18.38 -7.23 -5.72
N PHE A 127 18.54 -7.14 -4.40
CA PHE A 127 19.68 -6.45 -3.77
C PHE A 127 21.02 -7.09 -4.18
N VAL A 128 21.13 -8.42 -4.09
CA VAL A 128 22.34 -9.16 -4.47
C VAL A 128 22.64 -8.97 -5.96
N SER A 129 21.61 -8.99 -6.82
CA SER A 129 21.80 -8.74 -8.27
C SER A 129 22.40 -7.36 -8.54
N ASN A 130 21.92 -6.31 -7.87
CA ASN A 130 22.48 -4.96 -8.01
C ASN A 130 23.93 -4.88 -7.52
N VAL A 131 24.25 -5.49 -6.37
CA VAL A 131 25.63 -5.57 -5.87
C VAL A 131 26.53 -6.26 -6.87
N VAL A 132 26.13 -7.42 -7.39
CA VAL A 132 26.90 -8.18 -8.40
C VAL A 132 27.11 -7.33 -9.65
N TRP A 133 26.08 -6.67 -10.17
CA TRP A 133 26.21 -5.84 -11.37
C TRP A 133 27.06 -4.58 -11.19
N CYS A 134 27.18 -4.08 -9.95
CA CYS A 134 28.12 -2.99 -9.67
C CYS A 134 29.59 -3.44 -9.80
N VAL A 135 29.90 -4.72 -9.55
CA VAL A 135 31.28 -5.23 -9.38
C VAL A 135 31.72 -6.26 -10.43
N ILE A 136 30.80 -6.80 -11.24
CA ILE A 136 31.09 -7.86 -12.22
C ILE A 136 31.94 -7.36 -13.39
N ASP A 137 32.95 -8.10 -13.87
CA ASP A 137 33.83 -7.65 -14.96
C ASP A 137 34.60 -6.35 -14.63
N ILE A 138 35.14 -6.24 -13.41
CA ILE A 138 36.14 -5.22 -13.06
C ILE A 138 37.50 -5.92 -12.97
N ASP A 139 38.48 -5.38 -13.69
CA ASP A 139 39.86 -5.77 -13.50
C ASP A 139 40.41 -5.10 -12.23
N TYR A 140 40.43 -5.87 -11.13
CA TYR A 140 41.00 -5.44 -9.85
C TYR A 140 42.53 -5.55 -9.80
N SER A 141 43.17 -6.13 -10.82
CA SER A 141 44.62 -6.15 -10.93
C SER A 141 45.17 -4.83 -11.50
N ALA A 142 44.32 -4.05 -12.16
CA ALA A 142 44.62 -2.70 -12.61
C ALA A 142 44.81 -1.73 -11.43
N ASP A 143 45.34 -0.53 -11.72
CA ASP A 143 45.51 0.51 -10.72
C ASP A 143 44.17 0.96 -10.10
N MET A 144 44.23 1.45 -8.85
CA MET A 144 43.05 1.87 -8.10
C MET A 144 42.22 2.92 -8.85
N ALA A 145 42.85 3.82 -9.62
CA ALA A 145 42.12 4.86 -10.33
C ALA A 145 41.28 4.29 -11.49
N THR A 146 41.81 3.29 -12.19
CA THR A 146 41.08 2.54 -13.22
C THR A 146 39.91 1.77 -12.62
N ALA A 147 40.15 0.97 -11.58
CA ALA A 147 39.09 0.19 -10.93
C ALA A 147 37.99 1.09 -10.35
N CYS A 148 38.35 2.13 -9.59
CA CYS A 148 37.39 3.11 -9.05
C CYS A 148 36.67 3.88 -10.17
N GLY A 149 37.31 4.14 -11.30
CA GLY A 149 36.67 4.78 -12.45
C GLY A 149 35.52 3.95 -13.04
N VAL A 150 35.72 2.63 -13.15
CA VAL A 150 34.68 1.69 -13.61
C VAL A 150 33.56 1.56 -12.59
N ILE A 151 33.89 1.38 -11.30
CA ILE A 151 32.91 1.33 -10.19
C ILE A 151 32.05 2.59 -10.22
N ARG A 152 32.68 3.77 -10.27
CA ARG A 152 31.99 5.06 -10.31
C ARG A 152 30.97 5.10 -11.45
N ASN A 153 31.36 4.77 -12.67
CA ASN A 153 30.45 4.84 -13.81
C ASN A 153 29.27 3.86 -13.64
N ARG A 154 29.54 2.63 -13.18
CA ARG A 154 28.51 1.59 -12.99
C ARG A 154 27.49 1.95 -11.93
N THR A 155 27.95 2.31 -10.74
CA THR A 155 27.05 2.64 -9.63
C THR A 155 26.21 3.87 -9.95
N GLY A 156 26.75 4.86 -10.68
CA GLY A 156 25.98 6.02 -11.14
C GLY A 156 24.87 5.66 -12.14
N VAL A 157 25.17 4.79 -13.11
CA VAL A 157 24.19 4.30 -14.09
C VAL A 157 23.10 3.45 -13.39
N LEU A 158 23.48 2.46 -12.59
CA LEU A 158 22.53 1.58 -11.90
C LEU A 158 21.65 2.37 -10.92
N SER A 159 22.24 3.34 -10.19
CA SER A 159 21.48 4.26 -9.33
C SER A 159 20.41 5.01 -10.12
N THR A 160 20.75 5.53 -11.30
CA THR A 160 19.81 6.28 -12.15
C THR A 160 18.69 5.39 -12.68
N VAL A 161 19.01 4.15 -13.08
CA VAL A 161 18.02 3.20 -13.60
C VAL A 161 17.07 2.74 -12.50
N ASN A 162 17.59 2.42 -11.31
CA ASN A 162 16.80 2.02 -10.14
C ASN A 162 15.82 3.09 -9.66
N MET A 163 16.02 4.37 -10.01
CA MET A 163 15.05 5.43 -9.72
C MET A 163 13.71 5.23 -10.45
N VAL A 164 13.67 4.59 -11.62
CA VAL A 164 12.43 4.37 -12.35
C VAL A 164 11.43 3.51 -11.54
N PRO A 165 11.76 2.26 -11.17
CA PRO A 165 10.90 1.45 -10.31
C PRO A 165 10.71 2.07 -8.92
N LEU A 166 11.70 2.79 -8.37
CA LEU A 166 11.56 3.50 -7.10
C LEU A 166 10.37 4.47 -7.10
N PHE A 167 10.27 5.33 -8.11
CA PHE A 167 9.17 6.31 -8.21
C PHE A 167 7.85 5.67 -8.65
N LEU A 168 7.90 4.63 -9.50
CA LEU A 168 6.72 3.87 -9.91
C LEU A 168 6.00 3.25 -8.71
N LEU A 169 6.75 2.66 -7.78
CA LEU A 169 6.23 2.00 -6.59
C LEU A 169 5.74 2.99 -5.52
N ALA A 170 6.10 4.27 -5.61
CA ALA A 170 5.59 5.32 -4.72
C ALA A 170 4.20 5.85 -5.12
N GLY A 171 3.78 5.63 -6.37
CA GLY A 171 2.53 6.13 -6.93
C GLY A 171 1.31 5.40 -6.34
N ARG A 172 0.30 6.16 -5.91
CA ARG A 172 -0.97 5.60 -5.42
C ARG A 172 -1.89 5.22 -6.57
N ASN A 173 -1.81 5.96 -7.67
CA ASN A 173 -2.62 5.75 -8.88
C ASN A 173 -1.84 4.97 -9.91
N ASN A 174 -1.33 3.83 -9.47
CA ASN A 174 -0.53 2.97 -10.30
C ASN A 174 -1.44 1.87 -10.88
N PRO A 175 -1.63 1.79 -12.21
CA PRO A 175 -2.45 0.74 -12.84
C PRO A 175 -1.90 -0.67 -12.60
N LEU A 176 -0.62 -0.80 -12.19
CA LEU A 176 -0.04 -2.08 -11.81
C LEU A 176 -0.60 -2.61 -10.48
N ILE A 177 -1.12 -1.77 -9.58
CA ILE A 177 -1.72 -2.23 -8.31
C ILE A 177 -2.90 -3.17 -8.58
N PRO A 178 -3.95 -2.78 -9.36
CA PRO A 178 -5.04 -3.69 -9.68
C PRO A 178 -4.61 -4.84 -10.62
N LEU A 179 -3.64 -4.62 -11.51
CA LEU A 179 -3.18 -5.65 -12.45
C LEU A 179 -2.37 -6.77 -11.76
N LEU A 180 -1.46 -6.42 -10.86
CA LEU A 180 -0.67 -7.36 -10.06
C LEU A 180 -1.42 -7.83 -8.82
N ASN A 181 -2.54 -7.19 -8.46
CA ASN A 181 -3.28 -7.46 -7.23
C ASN A 181 -2.35 -7.49 -5.99
N ILE A 182 -1.43 -6.51 -5.93
CA ILE A 182 -0.47 -6.30 -4.83
C ILE A 182 -0.88 -5.01 -4.12
N SER A 183 -0.99 -5.05 -2.79
CA SER A 183 -1.38 -3.88 -2.00
C SER A 183 -0.37 -2.73 -2.11
N PHE A 184 -0.87 -1.50 -1.94
CA PHE A 184 -0.01 -0.31 -1.89
C PHE A 184 1.01 -0.39 -0.73
N ASP A 185 0.68 -1.07 0.37
CA ASP A 185 1.62 -1.33 1.47
C ASP A 185 2.81 -2.18 1.05
N THR A 186 2.58 -3.20 0.22
CA THR A 186 3.65 -4.02 -0.35
C THR A 186 4.49 -3.20 -1.33
N TYR A 187 3.87 -2.33 -2.14
CA TYR A 187 4.61 -1.40 -2.99
C TYR A 187 5.48 -0.45 -2.18
N ASN A 188 4.95 0.12 -1.10
CA ASN A 188 5.72 0.97 -0.18
C ASN A 188 6.86 0.21 0.49
N LEU A 189 6.67 -1.06 0.85
CA LEU A 189 7.75 -1.92 1.35
C LEU A 189 8.89 -2.01 0.32
N ILE A 190 8.57 -2.29 -0.94
CA ILE A 190 9.55 -2.41 -2.01
C ILE A 190 10.20 -1.04 -2.32
N HIS A 191 9.42 0.04 -2.38
CA HIS A 191 9.90 1.42 -2.53
C HIS A 191 10.98 1.77 -1.49
N ARG A 192 10.77 1.43 -0.21
CA ARG A 192 11.79 1.65 0.84
C ARG A 192 13.10 0.92 0.57
N TRP A 193 13.05 -0.29 0.01
CA TRP A 193 14.25 -1.07 -0.32
C TRP A 193 14.95 -0.56 -1.57
N PHE A 194 14.21 -0.21 -2.61
CA PHE A 194 14.77 0.44 -3.80
C PHE A 194 15.42 1.77 -3.44
N GLY A 195 14.83 2.53 -2.52
CA GLY A 195 15.41 3.78 -2.04
C GLY A 195 16.77 3.56 -1.40
N ARG A 196 16.91 2.51 -0.58
CA ARG A 196 18.22 2.13 0.02
C ARG A 196 19.24 1.74 -1.05
N ILE A 197 18.84 0.97 -2.07
CA ILE A 197 19.73 0.59 -3.17
C ILE A 197 20.24 1.83 -3.91
N VAL A 198 19.34 2.73 -4.33
CA VAL A 198 19.70 3.98 -5.01
C VAL A 198 20.65 4.82 -4.15
N ILE A 199 20.39 4.95 -2.84
CA ILE A 199 21.25 5.72 -1.93
C ILE A 199 22.64 5.08 -1.83
N LEU A 200 22.72 3.76 -1.65
CA LEU A 200 23.99 3.03 -1.55
C LEU A 200 24.80 3.12 -2.86
N GLU A 201 24.15 3.01 -4.01
CA GLU A 201 24.77 3.16 -5.32
C GLU A 201 25.26 4.59 -5.56
N ALA A 202 24.46 5.62 -5.21
CA ALA A 202 24.88 7.03 -5.29
C ALA A 202 26.05 7.37 -4.34
N LEU A 203 26.06 6.80 -3.14
CA LEU A 203 27.18 6.91 -2.22
C LEU A 203 28.43 6.23 -2.78
N ALA A 204 28.32 5.00 -3.28
CA ALA A 204 29.41 4.29 -3.91
C ALA A 204 29.95 5.03 -5.14
N HIS A 205 29.07 5.67 -5.94
CA HIS A 205 29.46 6.53 -7.05
C HIS A 205 30.34 7.70 -6.59
N THR A 206 29.91 8.43 -5.57
CA THR A 206 30.64 9.59 -5.05
C THR A 206 31.95 9.17 -4.37
N LEU A 207 31.95 8.10 -3.58
CA LEU A 207 33.16 7.56 -2.96
C LEU A 207 34.16 7.05 -4.00
N ALA A 208 33.71 6.36 -5.04
CA ALA A 208 34.56 5.90 -6.13
C ALA A 208 35.12 7.06 -6.96
N HIS A 209 34.43 8.19 -7.05
CA HIS A 209 35.01 9.42 -7.63
C HIS A 209 36.21 9.91 -6.81
N TYR A 210 36.10 9.96 -5.48
CA TYR A 210 37.22 10.34 -4.63
C TYR A 210 38.33 9.28 -4.65
N GLY A 211 38.00 7.99 -4.58
CA GLY A 211 38.98 6.90 -4.69
C GLY A 211 39.75 6.93 -6.00
N LYS A 212 39.09 7.24 -7.12
CA LYS A 212 39.75 7.45 -8.42
C LYS A 212 40.78 8.58 -8.36
N ASN A 213 40.50 9.63 -7.59
CA ASN A 213 41.37 10.79 -7.42
C ASN A 213 42.28 10.68 -6.17
N GLY A 214 42.60 9.46 -5.73
CA GLY A 214 43.54 9.22 -4.63
C GLY A 214 42.99 9.55 -3.24
N TRP A 215 41.67 9.52 -3.04
CA TRP A 215 40.98 9.86 -1.78
C TRP A 215 41.18 11.30 -1.30
N VAL A 216 41.63 12.19 -2.19
CA VAL A 216 41.77 13.62 -1.89
C VAL A 216 40.39 14.27 -1.94
N PHE A 217 39.95 14.84 -0.81
CA PHE A 217 38.71 15.62 -0.79
C PHE A 217 38.92 16.95 -1.52
N THR A 218 38.46 17.01 -2.76
CA THR A 218 38.32 18.26 -3.50
C THR A 218 36.90 18.81 -3.34
N PRO A 219 36.73 20.09 -2.94
CA PRO A 219 35.41 20.71 -2.88
C PRO A 219 34.67 20.58 -4.22
N PRO A 220 33.42 20.08 -4.22
CA PRO A 220 32.67 19.89 -5.44
C PRO A 220 32.36 21.25 -6.09
N ALA A 221 32.79 21.42 -7.33
CA ALA A 221 32.67 22.68 -8.06
C ALA A 221 32.29 22.47 -9.53
N GLY A 222 31.85 23.54 -10.18
CA GLY A 222 31.50 23.56 -11.60
C GLY A 222 30.17 22.87 -11.91
N ASN A 223 29.75 22.98 -13.18
CA ASN A 223 28.41 22.61 -13.63
C ASN A 223 28.15 21.09 -13.69
N PHE A 224 29.18 20.26 -13.50
CA PHE A 224 29.07 18.80 -13.55
C PHE A 224 29.13 18.16 -12.16
N ILE A 225 30.19 18.44 -11.39
CA ILE A 225 30.41 17.78 -10.09
C ILE A 225 29.48 18.32 -9.00
N LEU A 226 29.25 19.64 -8.95
CA LEU A 226 28.41 20.26 -7.91
C LEU A 226 26.96 19.73 -7.92
N PRO A 227 26.23 19.69 -9.06
CA PRO A 227 24.87 19.14 -9.07
C PRO A 227 24.80 17.65 -8.68
N GLY A 228 25.78 16.84 -9.08
CA GLY A 228 25.86 15.42 -8.70
C GLY A 228 26.12 15.22 -7.21
N PHE A 229 26.94 16.08 -6.61
CA PHE A 229 27.16 16.09 -5.16
C PHE A 229 25.90 16.52 -4.39
N ILE A 230 25.21 17.57 -4.85
CA ILE A 230 23.92 18.01 -4.28
C ILE A 230 22.89 16.87 -4.33
N ALA A 231 22.83 16.12 -5.44
CA ALA A 231 21.95 14.96 -5.57
C ALA A 231 22.30 13.87 -4.54
N THR A 232 23.59 13.55 -4.37
CA THR A 232 24.05 12.58 -3.37
C THR A 232 23.73 13.03 -1.95
N CYS A 233 23.98 14.30 -1.59
CA CYS A 233 23.58 14.84 -0.29
C CYS A 233 22.07 14.74 -0.06
N SER A 234 21.27 15.00 -1.08
CA SER A 234 19.81 14.86 -1.03
C SER A 234 19.39 13.41 -0.80
N PHE A 235 20.03 12.44 -1.48
CA PHE A 235 19.80 11.00 -1.24
C PHE A 235 20.17 10.57 0.18
N VAL A 236 21.31 11.02 0.70
CA VAL A 236 21.72 10.73 2.09
C VAL A 236 20.73 11.32 3.09
N PHE A 237 20.32 12.57 2.88
CA PHE A 237 19.29 13.21 3.71
C PHE A 237 17.99 12.41 3.69
N LEU A 238 17.50 12.00 2.51
CA LEU A 238 16.32 11.13 2.37
C LEU A 238 16.47 9.82 3.16
N GLY A 239 17.65 9.18 3.12
CA GLY A 239 17.94 7.95 3.85
C GLY A 239 17.85 8.11 5.38
N ILE A 240 18.47 9.18 5.91
CA ILE A 240 18.42 9.51 7.35
C ILE A 240 16.99 9.81 7.78
N GLN A 241 16.34 10.70 7.03
CA GLN A 241 15.01 11.20 7.32
C GLN A 241 13.94 10.11 7.24
N ALA A 242 14.09 9.13 6.34
CA ALA A 242 13.17 7.99 6.18
C ALA A 242 13.31 6.91 7.27
N SER A 243 14.24 7.06 8.21
CA SER A 243 14.34 6.18 9.38
C SER A 243 13.03 6.19 10.18
N SER A 244 12.66 5.03 10.72
CA SER A 244 11.37 4.88 11.42
C SER A 244 11.16 5.84 12.60
N PRO A 245 12.18 6.13 13.44
CA PRO A 245 12.00 7.06 14.57
C PRO A 245 11.59 8.45 14.12
N LEU A 246 12.28 9.00 13.12
CA LEU A 246 12.00 10.34 12.59
C LEU A 246 10.65 10.39 11.88
N ARG A 247 10.35 9.37 11.06
CA ARG A 247 9.06 9.27 10.35
C ARG A 247 7.87 9.22 11.31
N HIS A 248 7.96 8.47 12.42
CA HIS A 248 6.83 8.30 13.34
C HIS A 248 6.69 9.49 14.30
N ALA A 249 7.79 10.13 14.70
CA ALA A 249 7.73 11.29 15.59
C ALA A 249 7.17 12.54 14.89
N PHE A 250 7.51 12.75 13.62
CA PHE A 250 7.16 13.97 12.88
C PHE A 250 6.62 13.66 11.49
N TYR A 251 5.63 12.77 11.36
CA TYR A 251 5.13 12.29 10.07
C TYR A 251 4.78 13.39 9.06
N GLU A 252 4.16 14.47 9.53
CA GLU A 252 3.72 15.59 8.72
C GLU A 252 4.91 16.35 8.09
N ILE A 253 5.87 16.74 8.93
CA ILE A 253 7.10 17.41 8.53
C ILE A 253 7.95 16.47 7.68
N PHE A 254 8.01 15.19 8.05
CA PHE A 254 8.70 14.15 7.32
C PHE A 254 8.24 14.12 5.85
N LYS A 255 6.94 14.04 5.61
CA LYS A 255 6.39 13.95 4.24
C LYS A 255 6.74 15.16 3.39
N ALA A 256 6.69 16.37 3.95
CA ALA A 256 7.00 17.61 3.23
C ALA A 256 8.50 17.68 2.85
N LEU A 257 9.38 17.49 3.83
CA LEU A 257 10.83 17.50 3.62
C LEU A 257 11.29 16.38 2.66
N HIS A 258 10.64 15.21 2.71
CA HIS A 258 10.96 14.10 1.82
C HIS A 258 10.66 14.43 0.35
N ILE A 259 9.53 15.11 0.08
CA ILE A 259 9.18 15.56 -1.27
C ILE A 259 10.17 16.62 -1.76
N LEU A 260 10.54 17.59 -0.91
CA LEU A 260 11.50 18.64 -1.28
C LEU A 260 12.89 18.07 -1.58
N ALA A 261 13.38 17.16 -0.74
CA ALA A 261 14.67 16.51 -0.96
C ALA A 261 14.65 15.57 -2.18
N ALA A 262 13.54 14.88 -2.45
CA ALA A 262 13.38 14.10 -3.68
C ALA A 262 13.41 14.99 -4.93
N THR A 263 12.77 16.16 -4.91
CA THR A 263 12.87 17.15 -6.00
C THR A 263 14.32 17.60 -6.19
N ALA A 264 15.01 17.96 -5.11
CA ALA A 264 16.42 18.39 -5.17
C ALA A 264 17.33 17.29 -5.74
N ALA A 265 17.11 16.03 -5.37
CA ALA A 265 17.85 14.89 -5.91
C ALA A 265 17.63 14.71 -7.42
N VAL A 266 16.37 14.77 -7.89
CA VAL A 266 16.02 14.63 -9.32
C VAL A 266 16.59 15.80 -10.13
N VAL A 267 16.45 17.03 -9.64
CA VAL A 267 16.97 18.23 -10.31
C VAL A 267 18.50 18.21 -10.36
N GLY A 268 19.16 17.87 -9.26
CA GLY A 268 20.61 17.74 -9.19
C GLY A 268 21.13 16.68 -10.16
N LEU A 269 20.47 15.51 -10.24
CA LEU A 269 20.81 14.45 -11.18
C LEU A 269 20.58 14.88 -12.63
N TYR A 270 19.49 15.58 -12.93
CA TYR A 270 19.22 16.12 -14.27
C TYR A 270 20.36 17.00 -14.75
N TYR A 271 20.77 17.99 -13.93
CA TYR A 271 21.86 18.90 -14.29
C TYR A 271 23.22 18.19 -14.37
N HIS A 272 23.46 17.20 -13.50
CA HIS A 272 24.65 16.37 -13.55
C HIS A 272 24.77 15.63 -14.90
N LEU A 273 23.70 14.99 -15.35
CA LEU A 273 23.69 14.24 -16.62
C LEU A 273 23.65 15.17 -17.84
N SER A 274 22.98 16.34 -17.76
CA SER A 274 22.91 17.29 -18.88
C SER A 274 24.19 18.09 -19.10
N ALA A 275 25.12 18.07 -18.14
CA ALA A 275 26.39 18.80 -18.26
C ALA A 275 27.42 18.10 -19.16
N SER A 276 27.17 16.88 -19.63
CA SER A 276 28.08 16.15 -20.54
C SER A 276 27.32 15.41 -21.64
N PRO A 277 27.57 15.70 -22.94
CA PRO A 277 26.85 15.07 -24.05
C PRO A 277 26.87 13.53 -24.04
N GLY A 278 27.98 12.92 -23.61
CA GLY A 278 28.09 11.46 -23.51
C GLY A 278 27.14 10.80 -22.49
N LEU A 279 26.53 11.59 -21.61
CA LEU A 279 25.59 11.11 -20.59
C LEU A 279 24.12 11.31 -20.98
N PHE A 280 23.82 11.99 -22.10
CA PHE A 280 22.44 12.29 -22.50
C PHE A 280 21.58 11.05 -22.69
N LYS A 281 22.19 9.92 -23.09
CA LYS A 281 21.51 8.62 -23.18
C LYS A 281 20.85 8.19 -21.87
N TRP A 282 21.37 8.61 -20.72
CA TRP A 282 20.82 8.27 -19.40
C TRP A 282 19.68 9.19 -18.94
N LEU A 283 19.50 10.36 -19.58
CA LEU A 283 18.40 11.28 -19.28
C LEU A 283 17.02 10.65 -19.56
N CYS A 284 16.94 9.64 -20.43
CA CYS A 284 15.68 8.93 -20.69
C CYS A 284 15.06 8.35 -19.40
N TYR A 285 15.88 7.83 -18.48
CA TYR A 285 15.41 7.32 -17.19
C TYR A 285 14.92 8.44 -16.27
N VAL A 286 15.60 9.58 -16.25
CA VAL A 286 15.19 10.77 -15.48
C VAL A 286 13.87 11.33 -16.01
N TYR A 287 13.70 11.44 -17.33
CA TYR A 287 12.42 11.83 -17.93
C TYR A 287 11.31 10.83 -17.58
N GLY A 288 11.61 9.52 -17.56
CA GLY A 288 10.68 8.50 -17.09
C GLY A 288 10.24 8.73 -15.64
N VAL A 289 11.19 9.01 -14.73
CA VAL A 289 10.90 9.35 -13.32
C VAL A 289 10.01 10.58 -13.21
N ILE A 290 10.35 11.66 -13.93
CA ILE A 290 9.57 12.91 -13.93
C ILE A 290 8.15 12.68 -14.46
N ALA A 291 8.01 11.91 -15.55
CA ALA A 291 6.72 11.59 -16.15
C ALA A 291 5.84 10.77 -15.20
N ILE A 292 6.39 9.70 -14.60
CA ILE A 292 5.69 8.86 -13.62
C ILE A 292 5.22 9.69 -12.43
N TRP A 293 6.11 10.51 -11.87
CA TRP A 293 5.79 11.30 -10.69
C TRP A 293 4.75 12.39 -10.97
N SER A 294 4.90 13.10 -12.09
CA SER A 294 3.97 14.15 -12.52
C SER A 294 2.59 13.58 -12.86
N PHE A 295 2.53 12.40 -13.49
CA PHE A 295 1.28 11.71 -13.78
C PHE A 295 0.53 11.34 -12.50
N ASP A 296 1.19 10.71 -11.50
CA ASP A 296 0.53 10.37 -10.23
C ASP A 296 -0.04 11.63 -9.55
N ARG A 297 0.72 12.73 -9.53
CA ARG A 297 0.28 13.97 -8.86
C ARG A 297 -0.87 14.66 -9.57
N THR A 298 -0.79 14.79 -10.89
CA THR A 298 -1.86 15.42 -11.67
C THR A 298 -3.14 14.58 -11.66
N TYR A 299 -3.02 13.26 -11.78
CA TYR A 299 -4.18 12.36 -11.74
C TYR A 299 -4.88 12.36 -10.38
N ARG A 300 -4.13 12.50 -9.27
CA ARG A 300 -4.70 12.66 -7.93
C ARG A 300 -5.53 13.93 -7.79
N ILE A 301 -5.00 15.06 -8.23
CA ILE A 301 -5.69 16.34 -8.22
C ILE A 301 -6.95 16.25 -9.08
N TRP A 302 -6.82 15.71 -10.30
CA TRP A 302 -7.94 15.53 -11.21
C TRP A 302 -9.06 14.68 -10.60
N ARG A 303 -8.75 13.56 -9.94
CA ARG A 303 -9.77 12.72 -9.29
C ARG A 303 -10.51 13.44 -8.17
N VAL A 304 -9.79 14.20 -7.33
CA VAL A 304 -10.40 14.98 -6.25
C VAL A 304 -11.34 16.05 -6.81
N ILE A 305 -10.88 16.80 -7.83
CA ILE A 305 -11.71 17.81 -8.51
C ILE A 305 -12.94 17.13 -9.13
N ARG A 306 -12.76 16.05 -9.88
CA ARG A 306 -13.85 15.32 -10.53
C ARG A 306 -14.90 14.81 -9.53
N SER A 307 -14.50 14.28 -8.38
CA SER A 307 -15.43 13.71 -7.40
C SER A 307 -16.20 14.77 -6.60
N HIS A 308 -15.68 16.00 -6.47
CA HIS A 308 -16.27 17.04 -5.63
C HIS A 308 -16.86 18.22 -6.42
N VAL A 309 -16.55 18.34 -7.72
CA VAL A 309 -17.10 19.37 -8.61
C VAL A 309 -18.24 18.80 -9.45
N GLY A 310 -19.46 19.29 -9.18
CA GLY A 310 -20.70 18.90 -9.84
C GLY A 310 -21.83 19.88 -9.52
N GLY A 311 -23.06 19.57 -9.96
CA GLY A 311 -24.24 20.43 -9.78
C GLY A 311 -24.69 20.59 -8.32
N SER A 312 -24.20 19.76 -7.40
CA SER A 312 -24.46 19.84 -5.96
C SER A 312 -23.15 19.95 -5.17
N ARG A 313 -23.19 20.63 -4.01
CA ARG A 313 -22.02 20.79 -3.13
C ARG A 313 -21.87 19.54 -2.26
N SER A 314 -20.65 18.99 -2.22
CA SER A 314 -20.34 17.90 -1.28
C SER A 314 -20.49 18.39 0.16
N ARG A 315 -21.25 17.65 0.97
CA ARG A 315 -21.55 17.99 2.37
C ARG A 315 -20.93 16.96 3.29
N THR A 316 -20.17 17.38 4.30
CA THR A 316 -19.55 16.44 5.25
C THR A 316 -19.99 16.75 6.67
N ILE A 317 -20.55 15.73 7.31
CA ILE A 317 -20.99 15.75 8.70
C ILE A 317 -20.04 14.88 9.51
N VAL A 318 -19.60 15.40 10.66
CA VAL A 318 -18.78 14.67 11.63
C VAL A 318 -19.56 14.59 12.94
N GLU A 319 -19.70 13.38 13.46
CA GLU A 319 -20.43 13.04 14.69
C GLU A 319 -19.50 12.31 15.66
N ALA A 320 -19.49 12.72 16.93
CA ALA A 320 -18.75 12.03 17.99
C ALA A 320 -19.44 10.71 18.37
N LEU A 321 -18.63 9.66 18.52
CA LEU A 321 -19.06 8.34 18.95
C LEU A 321 -18.34 7.91 20.24
N PRO A 322 -18.93 7.01 21.04
CA PRO A 322 -18.26 6.43 22.20
C PRO A 322 -16.92 5.77 21.85
N GLY A 323 -16.01 5.69 22.83
CA GLY A 323 -14.72 5.02 22.64
C GLY A 323 -13.66 5.83 21.86
N ASN A 324 -13.74 7.16 21.92
CA ASN A 324 -12.82 8.08 21.23
C ASN A 324 -12.81 7.86 19.71
N ALA A 325 -14.00 7.89 19.09
CA ALA A 325 -14.16 7.75 17.65
C ALA A 325 -15.12 8.81 17.10
N VAL A 326 -15.04 9.07 15.80
CA VAL A 326 -16.01 9.88 15.08
C VAL A 326 -16.56 9.13 13.88
N ARG A 327 -17.85 9.34 13.59
CA ARG A 327 -18.45 8.98 12.32
C ARG A 327 -18.38 10.18 11.40
N LEU A 328 -17.71 10.02 10.27
CA LEU A 328 -17.65 11.03 9.22
C LEU A 328 -18.51 10.54 8.05
N THR A 329 -19.54 11.29 7.69
CA THR A 329 -20.44 10.97 6.56
C THR A 329 -20.35 12.07 5.52
N MET A 330 -19.95 11.69 4.31
CA MET A 330 -19.83 12.58 3.15
C MET A 330 -20.98 12.30 2.17
N THR A 331 -21.78 13.31 1.86
CA THR A 331 -22.66 13.29 0.69
C THR A 331 -21.87 13.84 -0.49
N LEU A 332 -21.63 12.99 -1.49
CA LEU A 332 -20.78 13.30 -2.63
C LEU A 332 -21.58 13.97 -3.76
N ALA A 333 -20.93 14.90 -4.46
CA ALA A 333 -21.51 15.61 -5.60
C ALA A 333 -21.71 14.72 -6.84
N ARG A 334 -21.02 13.58 -6.90
CA ARG A 334 -21.14 12.58 -7.96
C ARG A 334 -21.17 11.18 -7.36
N PRO A 335 -21.80 10.21 -8.05
CA PRO A 335 -21.76 8.81 -7.63
C PRO A 335 -20.33 8.29 -7.47
N TRP A 336 -20.14 7.49 -6.43
CA TRP A 336 -18.91 6.78 -6.12
C TRP A 336 -19.08 5.32 -6.52
N ASN A 337 -18.14 4.75 -7.27
CA ASN A 337 -18.21 3.32 -7.60
C ASN A 337 -17.84 2.48 -6.38
N ALA A 338 -18.80 2.31 -5.49
CA ALA A 338 -18.62 1.72 -4.19
C ALA A 338 -18.49 0.20 -4.27
N ALA A 339 -17.47 -0.33 -3.62
CA ALA A 339 -17.27 -1.76 -3.46
C ALA A 339 -16.75 -2.07 -2.06
N PRO A 340 -17.02 -3.27 -1.52
CA PRO A 340 -16.43 -3.70 -0.26
C PRO A 340 -14.89 -3.68 -0.28
N GLY A 341 -14.28 -3.38 0.86
CA GLY A 341 -12.82 -3.34 1.00
C GLY A 341 -12.15 -2.09 0.41
N GLN A 342 -12.93 -1.08 0.03
CA GLN A 342 -12.40 0.20 -0.43
C GLN A 342 -11.97 1.13 0.72
N HIS A 343 -11.05 2.03 0.42
CA HIS A 343 -10.63 3.13 1.28
C HIS A 343 -10.45 4.41 0.47
N ALA A 344 -10.40 5.55 1.16
CA ALA A 344 -10.15 6.84 0.56
C ALA A 344 -9.14 7.64 1.39
N TYR A 345 -8.42 8.54 0.74
CA TYR A 345 -7.62 9.54 1.44
C TYR A 345 -8.45 10.81 1.63
N LEU A 346 -8.69 11.18 2.88
CA LEU A 346 -9.48 12.35 3.22
C LEU A 346 -8.58 13.57 3.44
N TYR A 347 -8.95 14.69 2.84
CA TYR A 347 -8.36 16.01 3.05
C TYR A 347 -9.37 16.87 3.81
N MET A 348 -9.00 17.34 4.99
CA MET A 348 -9.86 18.17 5.86
C MET A 348 -9.17 19.50 6.16
N PRO A 349 -9.29 20.52 5.28
CA PRO A 349 -8.53 21.77 5.41
C PRO A 349 -8.73 22.49 6.74
N ALA A 350 -9.93 22.42 7.32
CA ALA A 350 -10.24 23.04 8.60
C ALA A 350 -9.64 22.30 9.82
N ILE A 351 -8.99 21.16 9.63
CA ILE A 351 -8.42 20.31 10.70
C ILE A 351 -6.92 20.07 10.48
N SER A 352 -6.49 19.75 9.26
CA SER A 352 -5.11 19.36 8.93
C SER A 352 -4.58 19.99 7.64
N TYR A 353 -5.10 21.16 7.25
CA TYR A 353 -4.73 21.88 6.03
C TYR A 353 -4.72 20.95 4.79
N TRP A 354 -3.59 20.81 4.11
CA TRP A 354 -3.44 20.04 2.86
C TRP A 354 -3.03 18.58 3.08
N GLN A 355 -3.05 18.09 4.31
CA GLN A 355 -2.68 16.71 4.60
C GLN A 355 -3.81 15.75 4.21
N SER A 356 -3.40 14.58 3.72
CA SER A 356 -4.30 13.47 3.42
C SER A 356 -4.02 12.27 4.28
N HIS A 357 -5.09 11.70 4.84
CA HIS A 357 -5.05 10.52 5.68
C HIS A 357 -5.99 9.43 5.15
N PRO A 358 -5.52 8.18 5.09
CA PRO A 358 -6.32 7.06 4.58
C PRO A 358 -7.33 6.57 5.61
N PHE A 359 -8.56 6.33 5.17
CA PHE A 359 -9.61 5.73 5.98
C PHE A 359 -10.42 4.73 5.15
N SER A 360 -10.72 3.57 5.72
CA SER A 360 -11.58 2.55 5.11
C SER A 360 -13.00 3.08 4.97
N VAL A 361 -13.60 2.85 3.82
CA VAL A 361 -15.02 3.11 3.61
C VAL A 361 -15.79 2.10 4.45
N ALA A 362 -16.53 2.59 5.43
CA ALA A 362 -17.26 1.76 6.39
C ALA A 362 -18.68 1.45 5.92
N TRP A 363 -19.27 2.36 5.15
CA TRP A 363 -20.59 2.22 4.57
C TRP A 363 -20.78 3.12 3.36
N TYR A 364 -21.70 2.74 2.49
CA TYR A 364 -22.15 3.55 1.38
C TYR A 364 -23.62 3.26 1.07
N ASP A 365 -24.37 4.30 0.74
CA ASP A 365 -25.78 4.21 0.37
C ASP A 365 -26.18 5.33 -0.59
N GLY A 366 -27.17 5.02 -1.45
CA GLY A 366 -27.81 6.01 -2.31
C GLY A 366 -28.67 6.96 -1.48
N VAL A 367 -28.68 8.23 -1.87
CA VAL A 367 -29.62 9.21 -1.37
C VAL A 367 -30.55 9.57 -2.52
N GLU A 368 -31.83 9.24 -2.39
CA GLU A 368 -32.86 9.81 -3.24
C GLU A 368 -32.98 11.31 -2.92
N ASP A 369 -32.79 12.16 -3.93
CA ASP A 369 -32.98 13.59 -3.75
C ASP A 369 -34.48 13.90 -3.69
N VAL A 370 -34.97 14.15 -2.47
CA VAL A 370 -36.38 14.49 -2.17
C VAL A 370 -36.86 15.73 -2.95
N LYS A 371 -35.96 16.50 -3.58
CA LYS A 371 -36.30 17.72 -4.33
C LYS A 371 -36.52 17.52 -5.83
N SER A 372 -36.38 16.31 -6.39
CA SER A 372 -36.44 16.12 -7.84
C SER A 372 -37.73 15.44 -8.33
N ASP A 373 -38.87 16.13 -8.28
CA ASP A 373 -40.05 15.83 -9.11
C ASP A 373 -39.84 16.19 -10.60
N ARG A 374 -38.61 16.59 -10.98
CA ARG A 374 -38.26 16.92 -12.37
C ARG A 374 -37.74 15.66 -13.05
N LEU A 375 -38.28 15.33 -14.23
CA LEU A 375 -37.68 14.32 -15.11
C LEU A 375 -36.30 14.82 -15.56
N ALA A 376 -35.27 13.96 -15.45
CA ALA A 376 -33.93 14.30 -15.91
C ALA A 376 -33.93 14.49 -17.44
N THR A 377 -33.56 15.68 -17.91
CA THR A 377 -33.47 15.99 -19.33
C THR A 377 -32.04 15.91 -19.86
N THR A 378 -31.03 15.94 -18.98
CA THR A 378 -29.62 15.78 -19.34
C THR A 378 -28.93 14.68 -18.54
N ASN A 379 -27.82 14.15 -19.08
CA ASN A 379 -26.95 13.20 -18.37
C ASN A 379 -26.38 13.78 -17.06
N GLN A 380 -26.27 15.11 -16.95
CA GLN A 380 -25.81 15.76 -15.72
C GLN A 380 -26.90 15.76 -14.65
N ASP A 381 -28.17 15.90 -15.03
CA ASP A 381 -29.31 15.82 -14.12
C ASP A 381 -29.48 14.40 -13.56
N LEU A 382 -29.30 13.37 -14.41
CA LEU A 382 -29.30 11.96 -13.98
C LEU A 382 -28.23 11.69 -12.91
N LEU A 383 -27.02 12.25 -13.08
CA LEU A 383 -25.93 12.09 -12.11
C LEU A 383 -26.16 12.90 -10.83
N ALA A 384 -26.84 14.05 -10.92
CA ALA A 384 -27.17 14.88 -9.77
C ALA A 384 -28.26 14.23 -8.89
N MET A 385 -29.20 13.50 -9.49
CA MET A 385 -30.23 12.71 -8.80
C MET A 385 -29.69 11.47 -8.09
N GLN A 386 -28.45 11.05 -8.38
CA GLN A 386 -27.79 9.87 -7.81
C GLN A 386 -26.75 10.29 -6.76
N GLN A 387 -27.14 11.12 -5.79
CA GLN A 387 -26.26 11.42 -4.67
C GLN A 387 -25.96 10.14 -3.88
N GLN A 388 -24.72 10.00 -3.44
CA GLN A 388 -24.31 8.89 -2.59
C GLN A 388 -23.68 9.42 -1.32
N ARG A 389 -24.01 8.75 -0.22
CA ARG A 389 -23.37 8.94 1.06
C ARG A 389 -22.30 7.89 1.23
N VAL A 390 -21.14 8.33 1.72
CA VAL A 390 -20.03 7.48 2.08
C VAL A 390 -19.65 7.79 3.52
N SER A 391 -19.64 6.77 4.37
CA SER A 391 -19.33 6.91 5.79
C SER A 391 -18.02 6.24 6.16
N PHE A 392 -17.34 6.86 7.12
CA PHE A 392 -16.06 6.44 7.68
C PHE A 392 -16.18 6.42 9.20
N ILE A 393 -15.51 5.47 9.86
CA ILE A 393 -15.31 5.49 11.31
C ILE A 393 -13.83 5.78 11.57
N ILE A 394 -13.57 6.89 12.25
CA ILE A 394 -12.22 7.38 12.52
C ILE A 394 -12.00 7.34 14.02
N ARG A 395 -11.06 6.50 14.47
CA ARG A 395 -10.66 6.45 15.88
C ARG A 395 -9.66 7.57 16.18
N GLY A 396 -9.91 8.35 17.22
CA GLY A 396 -8.99 9.36 17.73
C GLY A 396 -7.68 8.70 18.21
N ARG A 397 -6.55 9.18 17.68
CA ARG A 397 -5.20 8.77 18.06
C ARG A 397 -4.38 9.98 18.47
N THR A 398 -3.40 10.37 17.68
CA THR A 398 -2.59 11.58 17.84
C THR A 398 -2.76 12.46 16.59
N GLY A 399 -2.35 13.73 16.69
CA GLY A 399 -2.41 14.68 15.57
C GLY A 399 -3.84 14.95 15.10
N MET A 400 -4.05 15.02 13.79
CA MET A 400 -5.33 15.35 13.16
C MET A 400 -6.54 14.56 13.71
N THR A 401 -6.41 13.24 13.93
CA THR A 401 -7.55 12.41 14.36
C THR A 401 -8.06 12.76 15.75
N ASP A 402 -7.16 13.17 16.66
CA ASP A 402 -7.51 13.63 18.01
C ASP A 402 -8.13 15.03 17.95
N SER A 403 -7.56 15.94 17.14
CA SER A 403 -8.13 17.26 16.88
C SER A 403 -9.55 17.17 16.31
N LEU A 404 -9.78 16.21 15.39
CA LEU A 404 -11.09 15.94 14.81
C LEU A 404 -12.11 15.47 15.87
N TYR A 405 -11.71 14.53 16.73
CA TYR A 405 -12.56 14.04 17.81
C TYR A 405 -12.89 15.13 18.84
N LYS A 406 -11.87 15.87 19.32
CA LYS A 406 -12.06 16.97 20.29
C LYS A 406 -13.01 18.03 19.75
N LYS A 407 -12.88 18.38 18.46
CA LYS A 407 -13.79 19.33 17.81
C LYS A 407 -15.22 18.79 17.69
N ALA A 408 -15.38 17.50 17.42
CA ALA A 408 -16.71 16.86 17.40
C ALA A 408 -17.39 16.90 18.76
N VAL A 409 -16.66 16.55 19.82
CA VAL A 409 -17.18 16.55 21.20
C VAL A 409 -17.51 17.96 21.69
N ALA A 410 -16.72 18.97 21.31
CA ALA A 410 -16.96 20.35 21.69
C ALA A 410 -18.14 21.01 20.94
N ALA A 411 -18.61 20.41 19.84
CA ALA A 411 -19.70 20.96 19.07
C ALA A 411 -21.07 20.69 19.73
N PRO A 412 -22.06 21.60 19.60
CA PRO A 412 -23.41 21.37 20.08
C PRO A 412 -24.00 20.06 19.54
N GLY A 413 -24.48 19.20 20.44
CA GLY A 413 -25.01 17.88 20.07
C GLY A 413 -23.95 16.88 19.57
N GLY A 414 -22.66 17.13 19.82
CA GLY A 414 -21.57 16.22 19.43
C GLY A 414 -21.34 16.14 17.93
N ARG A 415 -21.84 17.12 17.16
CA ARG A 415 -21.86 17.07 15.69
C ARG A 415 -21.54 18.43 15.08
N PHE A 416 -20.76 18.43 14.01
CA PHE A 416 -20.51 19.64 13.21
C PHE A 416 -20.40 19.32 11.71
N GLU A 417 -20.48 20.37 10.90
CA GLU A 417 -20.32 20.32 9.46
C GLU A 417 -18.98 20.94 9.04
N THR A 418 -18.32 20.34 8.05
CA THR A 418 -17.02 20.84 7.56
C THR A 418 -16.79 20.51 6.09
N SER A 419 -15.77 21.11 5.48
CA SER A 419 -15.30 20.71 4.16
C SER A 419 -14.37 19.51 4.27
N CYS A 420 -14.63 18.49 3.46
CA CYS A 420 -13.77 17.33 3.32
C CYS A 420 -13.72 16.95 1.84
N PHE A 421 -12.53 16.58 1.36
CA PHE A 421 -12.33 16.03 0.02
C PHE A 421 -11.84 14.59 0.12
N ALA A 422 -12.51 13.68 -0.58
CA ALA A 422 -12.13 12.27 -0.68
C ALA A 422 -11.38 11.97 -1.99
N GLU A 423 -10.13 11.55 -1.87
CA GLU A 423 -9.33 10.99 -2.96
C GLU A 423 -9.49 9.45 -2.93
N GLY A 424 -10.29 8.93 -3.84
CA GLY A 424 -10.59 7.50 -3.96
C GLY A 424 -11.69 7.23 -4.99
N PRO A 425 -12.23 6.00 -5.01
CA PRO A 425 -11.86 4.87 -4.16
C PRO A 425 -10.49 4.26 -4.50
N TYR A 426 -9.89 3.65 -3.49
CA TYR A 426 -8.73 2.76 -3.60
C TYR A 426 -9.05 1.41 -2.95
N GLY A 427 -8.35 0.35 -3.33
CA GLY A 427 -8.59 -1.00 -2.80
C GLY A 427 -9.80 -1.67 -3.44
N GLY A 428 -10.46 -2.57 -2.69
CA GLY A 428 -11.58 -3.38 -3.20
C GLY A 428 -11.17 -4.43 -4.24
N HIS A 429 -9.91 -4.86 -4.24
CA HIS A 429 -9.40 -5.84 -5.20
C HIS A 429 -9.78 -7.29 -4.86
N HIS A 430 -10.23 -7.52 -3.62
CA HIS A 430 -10.61 -8.84 -3.13
C HIS A 430 -12.13 -9.02 -3.20
N SER A 431 -12.61 -9.84 -4.15
CA SER A 431 -13.99 -10.34 -4.15
C SER A 431 -14.07 -11.65 -3.37
N PHE A 432 -15.10 -11.77 -2.54
CA PHE A 432 -15.40 -12.99 -1.78
C PHE A 432 -16.51 -13.84 -2.41
N ASP A 433 -17.05 -13.43 -3.55
CA ASP A 433 -18.24 -14.03 -4.19
C ASP A 433 -18.02 -15.47 -4.67
N SER A 434 -16.76 -15.88 -4.81
CA SER A 434 -16.37 -17.21 -5.26
C SER A 434 -16.11 -18.19 -4.12
N TYR A 435 -16.16 -17.76 -2.86
CA TYR A 435 -15.89 -18.63 -1.71
C TYR A 435 -17.20 -19.17 -1.14
N GLY A 436 -17.22 -20.44 -0.75
CA GLY A 436 -18.40 -21.01 -0.07
C GLY A 436 -18.46 -20.62 1.41
N THR A 437 -17.30 -20.42 2.04
CA THR A 437 -17.18 -20.02 3.44
C THR A 437 -16.31 -18.78 3.58
N VAL A 438 -16.79 -17.77 4.30
CA VAL A 438 -16.06 -16.52 4.54
C VAL A 438 -15.98 -16.25 6.03
N VAL A 439 -14.76 -16.17 6.56
CA VAL A 439 -14.48 -15.86 7.97
C VAL A 439 -13.81 -14.50 8.04
N LEU A 440 -14.47 -13.56 8.71
CA LEU A 440 -14.08 -12.15 8.81
C LEU A 440 -13.65 -11.85 10.25
N PHE A 441 -12.36 -11.66 10.49
CA PHE A 441 -11.84 -11.20 11.78
C PHE A 441 -11.70 -9.68 11.80
N ALA A 442 -12.30 -9.05 12.80
CA ALA A 442 -12.19 -7.61 13.04
C ALA A 442 -11.66 -7.33 14.45
N GLY A 443 -10.79 -6.33 14.58
CA GLY A 443 -10.33 -5.81 15.87
C GLY A 443 -10.54 -4.31 15.99
N GLY A 444 -11.34 -3.88 16.98
CA GLY A 444 -11.64 -2.46 17.18
C GLY A 444 -12.23 -1.84 15.91
N VAL A 445 -11.64 -0.72 15.47
CA VAL A 445 -12.11 0.05 14.29
C VAL A 445 -11.94 -0.71 12.97
N GLY A 446 -11.15 -1.80 12.94
CA GLY A 446 -11.01 -2.65 11.76
C GLY A 446 -12.31 -3.31 11.29
N ILE A 447 -13.40 -3.18 12.04
CA ILE A 447 -14.75 -3.59 11.63
C ILE A 447 -15.27 -2.87 10.39
N THR A 448 -14.75 -1.68 10.08
CA THR A 448 -15.10 -0.92 8.88
C THR A 448 -14.81 -1.69 7.59
N HIS A 449 -13.84 -2.60 7.60
CA HIS A 449 -13.52 -3.42 6.42
C HIS A 449 -14.54 -4.57 6.22
N PRO A 450 -14.85 -5.44 7.21
CA PRO A 450 -15.82 -6.51 7.04
C PRO A 450 -17.27 -6.11 6.81
N VAL A 451 -17.75 -5.00 7.39
CA VAL A 451 -19.19 -4.66 7.36
C VAL A 451 -19.76 -4.53 5.93
N PRO A 452 -19.11 -3.78 5.00
CA PRO A 452 -19.54 -3.76 3.60
C PRO A 452 -19.54 -5.13 2.92
N TYR A 453 -18.59 -6.01 3.24
CA TYR A 453 -18.57 -7.38 2.69
C TYR A 453 -19.75 -8.20 3.19
N ILE A 454 -20.16 -8.03 4.46
CA ILE A 454 -21.30 -8.77 5.00
C ILE A 454 -22.58 -8.36 4.27
N LYS A 455 -22.82 -7.07 4.09
CA LYS A 455 -23.96 -6.57 3.31
C LYS A 455 -24.00 -7.20 1.92
N HIS A 456 -22.92 -7.04 1.15
CA HIS A 456 -22.80 -7.55 -0.21
C HIS A 456 -23.00 -9.08 -0.31
N LEU A 457 -22.43 -9.84 0.62
CA LEU A 457 -22.53 -11.30 0.61
C LEU A 457 -23.91 -11.81 1.05
N VAL A 458 -24.59 -11.11 1.96
CA VAL A 458 -25.96 -11.47 2.40
C VAL A 458 -26.97 -11.15 1.29
N GLU A 459 -26.88 -9.95 0.70
CA GLU A 459 -27.69 -9.56 -0.45
C GLU A 459 -27.49 -10.53 -1.61
N GLY A 460 -26.23 -10.78 -1.99
CA GLY A 460 -25.92 -11.69 -3.07
C GLY A 460 -26.30 -13.14 -2.80
N TYR A 461 -26.34 -13.58 -1.54
CA TYR A 461 -26.87 -14.91 -1.19
C TYR A 461 -28.38 -14.99 -1.39
N SER A 462 -29.11 -13.92 -1.01
CA SER A 462 -30.56 -13.86 -1.19
C SER A 462 -30.95 -13.90 -2.68
N GLU A 463 -30.19 -13.16 -3.50
CA GLU A 463 -30.36 -13.05 -4.96
C GLU A 463 -29.79 -14.23 -5.74
N GLY A 464 -28.96 -15.09 -5.12
CA GLY A 464 -28.30 -16.20 -5.81
C GLY A 464 -27.14 -15.78 -6.72
N THR A 465 -26.56 -14.60 -6.50
CA THR A 465 -25.44 -14.04 -7.29
C THR A 465 -24.07 -14.38 -6.71
N VAL A 466 -23.99 -15.01 -5.53
CA VAL A 466 -22.72 -15.42 -4.90
C VAL A 466 -22.68 -16.91 -4.56
N ALA A 467 -21.48 -17.48 -4.55
CA ALA A 467 -21.23 -18.84 -4.10
C ALA A 467 -21.22 -18.98 -2.56
N THR A 468 -21.20 -17.87 -1.82
CA THR A 468 -21.14 -17.89 -0.35
C THR A 468 -22.34 -18.60 0.24
N ARG A 469 -22.10 -19.53 1.16
CA ARG A 469 -23.11 -20.29 1.92
C ARG A 469 -22.93 -20.14 3.43
N ARG A 470 -21.79 -19.63 3.87
CA ARG A 470 -21.50 -19.47 5.30
C ARG A 470 -20.61 -18.26 5.53
N ILE A 471 -21.05 -17.35 6.40
CA ILE A 471 -20.33 -16.14 6.80
C ILE A 471 -20.19 -16.15 8.32
N LEU A 472 -18.95 -16.06 8.81
CA LEU A 472 -18.67 -15.85 10.22
C LEU A 472 -17.97 -14.51 10.41
N LEU A 473 -18.60 -13.58 11.12
CA LEU A 473 -17.96 -12.39 11.64
C LEU A 473 -17.46 -12.66 13.07
N VAL A 474 -16.15 -12.51 13.30
CA VAL A 474 -15.55 -12.51 14.63
C VAL A 474 -15.02 -11.11 14.92
N TRP A 475 -15.70 -10.36 15.80
CA TRP A 475 -15.32 -9.00 16.13
C TRP A 475 -14.88 -8.89 17.59
N THR A 476 -13.63 -8.44 17.80
CA THR A 476 -13.08 -8.18 19.12
C THR A 476 -13.11 -6.69 19.44
N ILE A 477 -13.75 -6.32 20.55
CA ILE A 477 -13.87 -4.96 21.06
C ILE A 477 -13.39 -4.86 22.51
N GLN A 478 -13.13 -3.63 22.97
CA GLN A 478 -12.73 -3.38 24.36
C GLN A 478 -13.97 -3.33 25.25
N THR A 479 -14.94 -2.47 24.88
CA THR A 479 -16.19 -2.26 25.61
C THR A 479 -17.41 -2.44 24.69
N PRO A 480 -18.60 -2.78 25.22
CA PRO A 480 -19.83 -2.90 24.44
C PRO A 480 -20.27 -1.60 23.76
N GLU A 481 -19.88 -0.44 24.29
CA GLU A 481 -20.17 0.89 23.70
C GLU A 481 -19.63 1.03 22.26
N HIS A 482 -18.60 0.28 21.89
CA HIS A 482 -18.07 0.29 20.51
C HIS A 482 -19.05 -0.28 19.47
N LEU A 483 -20.08 -1.01 19.90
CA LEU A 483 -21.13 -1.49 18.99
C LEU A 483 -21.89 -0.32 18.34
N GLU A 484 -21.93 0.85 18.97
CA GLU A 484 -22.56 2.07 18.44
C GLU A 484 -21.94 2.54 17.13
N TRP A 485 -20.67 2.20 16.87
CA TRP A 485 -19.95 2.64 15.67
C TRP A 485 -20.67 2.24 14.39
N ILE A 486 -21.20 1.01 14.37
CA ILE A 486 -21.84 0.40 13.19
C ILE A 486 -23.30 0.05 13.44
N ARG A 487 -23.89 0.41 14.59
CA ARG A 487 -25.25 0.01 14.96
C ARG A 487 -26.27 0.23 13.84
N PRO A 488 -26.37 1.40 13.18
CA PRO A 488 -27.36 1.61 12.13
C PRO A 488 -27.22 0.61 10.98
N TRP A 489 -25.99 0.37 10.54
CA TRP A 489 -25.67 -0.53 9.43
C TRP A 489 -25.89 -2.00 9.78
N MET A 490 -25.58 -2.37 11.03
CA MET A 490 -25.85 -3.72 11.52
C MET A 490 -27.34 -3.97 11.68
N THR A 491 -28.14 -2.98 12.09
CA THR A 491 -29.60 -3.11 12.12
C THR A 491 -30.15 -3.40 10.73
N GLU A 492 -29.66 -2.71 9.70
CA GLU A 492 -30.01 -2.99 8.30
C GLU A 492 -29.64 -4.43 7.89
N ILE A 493 -28.39 -4.83 8.11
CA ILE A 493 -27.92 -6.20 7.79
C ILE A 493 -28.74 -7.28 8.52
N LEU A 494 -29.07 -7.04 9.79
CA LEU A 494 -29.81 -8.01 10.60
C LEU A 494 -31.29 -8.14 10.16
N GLY A 495 -31.81 -7.13 9.47
CA GLY A 495 -33.15 -7.10 8.87
C GLY A 495 -33.23 -7.67 7.45
N MET A 496 -32.10 -7.98 6.80
CA MET A 496 -32.07 -8.55 5.46
C MET A 496 -32.65 -9.98 5.39
N ASP A 497 -33.25 -10.30 4.24
CA ASP A 497 -33.82 -11.62 3.96
C ASP A 497 -32.76 -12.72 3.98
N LYS A 498 -33.14 -13.92 4.45
CA LYS A 498 -32.29 -15.12 4.53
C LYS A 498 -30.96 -14.96 5.28
N ARG A 499 -30.72 -13.81 5.92
CA ARG A 499 -29.46 -13.54 6.64
C ARG A 499 -29.19 -14.55 7.75
N ARG A 500 -30.23 -15.12 8.37
CA ARG A 500 -30.12 -16.14 9.44
C ARG A 500 -29.52 -17.46 8.96
N ASP A 501 -29.65 -17.75 7.66
CA ASP A 501 -29.18 -19.00 7.07
C ASP A 501 -27.67 -18.97 6.81
N VAL A 502 -27.14 -17.77 6.53
CA VAL A 502 -25.76 -17.57 6.07
C VAL A 502 -24.87 -16.87 7.10
N LEU A 503 -25.38 -15.91 7.88
CA LEU A 503 -24.56 -15.02 8.73
C LEU A 503 -24.60 -15.43 10.21
N ARG A 504 -23.41 -15.66 10.76
CA ARG A 504 -23.15 -15.78 12.21
C ARG A 504 -22.20 -14.69 12.68
N ILE A 505 -22.51 -14.11 13.83
CA ILE A 505 -21.72 -13.03 14.44
C ILE A 505 -21.29 -13.48 15.84
N MET A 506 -19.99 -13.41 16.10
CA MET A 506 -19.40 -13.63 17.41
C MET A 506 -18.67 -12.37 17.85
N LEU A 507 -19.15 -11.79 18.95
CA LEU A 507 -18.61 -10.60 19.58
C LEU A 507 -17.76 -11.00 20.79
N PHE A 508 -16.53 -10.54 20.84
CA PHE A 508 -15.61 -10.79 21.95
C PHE A 508 -15.28 -9.47 22.65
N VAL A 509 -15.73 -9.34 23.90
CA VAL A 509 -15.52 -8.14 24.72
C VAL A 509 -14.35 -8.38 25.66
N SER A 510 -13.20 -7.77 25.35
CA SER A 510 -11.95 -8.03 26.06
C SER A 510 -11.82 -7.35 27.43
N GLN A 511 -12.57 -6.27 27.68
CA GLN A 511 -12.57 -5.53 28.94
C GLN A 511 -14.00 -5.09 29.31
N PRO A 512 -14.90 -6.04 29.64
CA PRO A 512 -16.26 -5.69 30.05
C PRO A 512 -16.24 -4.97 31.40
N ARG A 513 -17.07 -3.94 31.58
CA ARG A 513 -17.20 -3.27 32.89
C ARG A 513 -17.93 -4.18 33.89
N SER A 514 -18.85 -5.00 33.39
CA SER A 514 -19.56 -6.02 34.15
C SER A 514 -19.89 -7.21 33.25
N THR A 515 -19.89 -8.42 33.81
CA THR A 515 -20.34 -9.63 33.11
C THR A 515 -21.82 -9.55 32.72
N LYS A 516 -22.61 -8.70 33.40
CA LYS A 516 -24.02 -8.42 33.07
C LYS A 516 -24.21 -7.63 31.76
N GLU A 517 -23.15 -7.05 31.19
CA GLU A 517 -23.25 -6.38 29.88
C GLU A 517 -23.17 -7.38 28.72
N ILE A 518 -22.80 -8.64 29.01
CA ILE A 518 -22.58 -9.68 28.02
C ILE A 518 -23.84 -10.53 27.91
N HIS A 519 -24.70 -10.14 26.98
CA HIS A 519 -25.89 -10.89 26.63
C HIS A 519 -25.90 -11.17 25.13
N SER A 520 -26.13 -12.44 24.78
CA SER A 520 -26.26 -12.88 23.39
C SER A 520 -27.69 -12.60 22.92
N PRO A 521 -27.94 -11.66 21.99
CA PRO A 521 -29.30 -11.29 21.61
C PRO A 521 -30.03 -12.39 20.82
N SER A 522 -29.29 -13.31 20.19
CA SER A 522 -29.85 -14.42 19.42
C SER A 522 -28.86 -15.58 19.28
N SER A 523 -29.31 -16.74 18.78
CA SER A 523 -28.41 -17.85 18.43
C SER A 523 -27.38 -17.48 17.34
N THR A 524 -27.76 -16.57 16.44
CA THR A 524 -26.90 -16.09 15.35
C THR A 524 -25.96 -14.95 15.74
N VAL A 525 -26.19 -14.29 16.89
CA VAL A 525 -25.39 -13.17 17.40
C VAL A 525 -25.02 -13.46 18.83
N GLN A 526 -23.80 -13.96 19.02
CA GLN A 526 -23.31 -14.42 20.32
C GLN A 526 -22.27 -13.44 20.86
N MET A 527 -22.31 -13.18 22.17
CA MET A 527 -21.35 -12.31 22.85
C MET A 527 -20.61 -13.09 23.93
N PHE A 528 -19.28 -12.97 23.94
CA PHE A 528 -18.38 -13.69 24.84
C PHE A 528 -17.42 -12.72 25.55
N PRO A 529 -17.07 -12.99 26.83
CA PRO A 529 -16.00 -12.26 27.51
C PRO A 529 -14.62 -12.71 27.01
N GLY A 530 -13.65 -11.79 27.04
CA GLY A 530 -12.25 -12.08 26.80
C GLY A 530 -11.84 -12.02 25.32
N ARG A 531 -10.75 -12.72 24.99
CA ARG A 531 -10.19 -12.78 23.62
C ARG A 531 -10.59 -14.08 22.94
N PRO A 532 -10.86 -14.06 21.63
CA PRO A 532 -11.20 -15.27 20.89
C PRO A 532 -10.02 -16.25 20.82
N ASN A 533 -10.29 -17.54 21.01
CA ASN A 533 -9.32 -18.58 20.65
C ASN A 533 -9.40 -18.85 19.14
N ILE A 534 -8.54 -18.17 18.38
CA ILE A 534 -8.53 -18.21 16.92
C ILE A 534 -8.33 -19.64 16.37
N ASN A 535 -7.53 -20.47 17.04
CA ASN A 535 -7.31 -21.84 16.61
C ASN A 535 -8.57 -22.69 16.74
N THR A 536 -9.29 -22.57 17.86
CA THR A 536 -10.54 -23.30 18.06
C THR A 536 -11.60 -22.86 17.06
N LEU A 537 -11.78 -21.54 16.89
CA LEU A 537 -12.76 -20.98 15.94
C LEU A 537 -12.49 -21.43 14.49
N LEU A 538 -11.24 -21.33 14.03
CA LEU A 538 -10.89 -21.80 12.68
C LEU A 538 -10.94 -23.32 12.54
N GLY A 539 -10.73 -24.08 13.62
CA GLY A 539 -10.94 -25.53 13.60
C GLY A 539 -12.40 -25.88 13.35
N MET A 540 -13.31 -25.27 14.12
CA MET A 540 -14.76 -25.48 13.97
C MET A 540 -15.27 -25.07 12.59
N GLU A 541 -14.85 -23.90 12.08
CA GLU A 541 -15.28 -23.48 10.73
C GLU A 541 -14.64 -24.31 9.61
N GLN A 542 -13.46 -24.89 9.83
CA GLN A 542 -12.84 -25.82 8.87
C GLN A 542 -13.60 -27.15 8.79
N GLU A 543 -14.12 -27.65 9.92
CA GLU A 543 -14.96 -28.87 9.95
C GLU A 543 -16.28 -28.67 9.22
N HIS A 544 -16.89 -27.48 9.34
CA HIS A 544 -18.15 -27.12 8.68
C HIS A 544 -17.95 -26.34 7.37
N GLN A 545 -16.76 -26.41 6.78
CA GLN A 545 -16.41 -25.66 5.59
C GLN A 545 -17.25 -26.09 4.39
N VAL A 546 -17.87 -25.11 3.73
CA VAL A 546 -18.47 -25.24 2.40
C VAL A 546 -17.53 -24.62 1.38
N GLY A 547 -17.17 -25.37 0.35
CA GLY A 547 -16.33 -24.89 -0.74
C GLY A 547 -14.95 -24.41 -0.30
N ALA A 548 -14.34 -23.51 -1.07
CA ALA A 548 -13.14 -22.82 -0.63
C ALA A 548 -13.47 -21.82 0.50
N MET A 549 -12.57 -21.69 1.47
CA MET A 549 -12.70 -20.74 2.57
C MET A 549 -11.82 -19.51 2.35
N ALA A 550 -12.38 -18.32 2.54
CA ALA A 550 -11.61 -17.08 2.70
C ALA A 550 -11.54 -16.71 4.18
N VAL A 551 -10.34 -16.44 4.69
CA VAL A 551 -10.13 -15.90 6.03
C VAL A 551 -9.48 -14.53 5.90
N THR A 552 -10.19 -13.50 6.33
CA THR A 552 -9.67 -12.13 6.35
C THR A 552 -9.51 -11.60 7.76
N VAL A 553 -8.54 -10.70 7.95
CA VAL A 553 -8.33 -10.01 9.22
C VAL A 553 -8.04 -8.54 9.01
N CYS A 554 -8.76 -7.69 9.76
CA CYS A 554 -8.48 -6.26 9.87
C CYS A 554 -8.50 -5.85 11.35
N GLY A 555 -7.34 -5.46 11.89
CA GLY A 555 -7.23 -5.14 13.31
C GLY A 555 -5.78 -4.95 13.77
N PRO A 556 -5.55 -4.95 15.09
CA PRO A 556 -4.20 -4.80 15.66
C PRO A 556 -3.26 -5.88 15.14
N GLY A 557 -2.00 -5.54 14.87
CA GLY A 557 -1.02 -6.48 14.29
C GLY A 557 -0.84 -7.79 15.07
N ALA A 558 -1.05 -7.77 16.39
CA ALA A 558 -1.07 -8.99 17.21
C ALA A 558 -2.19 -9.96 16.77
N LEU A 559 -3.43 -9.47 16.59
CA LEU A 559 -4.56 -10.27 16.11
C LEU A 559 -4.29 -10.84 14.72
N SER A 560 -3.79 -9.99 13.81
CA SER A 560 -3.49 -10.40 12.44
C SER A 560 -2.41 -11.48 12.38
N ASP A 561 -1.38 -11.38 13.21
CA ASP A 561 -0.33 -12.40 13.35
C ASP A 561 -0.87 -13.73 13.93
N GLU A 562 -1.88 -13.70 14.83
CA GLU A 562 -2.51 -14.93 15.34
C GLU A 562 -3.37 -15.62 14.28
N VAL A 563 -4.20 -14.85 13.56
CA VAL A 563 -5.04 -15.36 12.47
C VAL A 563 -4.16 -15.94 11.36
N ARG A 564 -3.13 -15.20 10.92
CA ARG A 564 -2.15 -15.69 9.95
C ARG A 564 -1.56 -17.04 10.36
N LEU A 565 -1.08 -17.14 11.60
CA LEU A 565 -0.47 -18.37 12.11
C LEU A 565 -1.48 -19.54 12.11
N ALA A 566 -2.70 -19.29 12.58
CA ALA A 566 -3.73 -20.30 12.66
C ALA A 566 -4.18 -20.80 11.27
N VAL A 567 -4.28 -19.90 10.28
CA VAL A 567 -4.55 -20.25 8.88
C VAL A 567 -3.38 -21.02 8.26
N ARG A 568 -2.15 -20.58 8.51
CA ARG A 568 -0.92 -21.23 8.00
C ARG A 568 -0.82 -22.68 8.45
N ASN A 569 -1.18 -22.97 9.70
CA ASN A 569 -1.14 -24.32 10.27
C ASN A 569 -2.27 -25.25 9.77
N ARG A 570 -3.17 -24.76 8.92
CA ARG A 570 -4.36 -25.49 8.44
C ARG A 570 -4.42 -25.66 6.92
N GLN A 571 -3.41 -25.17 6.20
CA GLN A 571 -3.36 -25.16 4.73
C GLN A 571 -3.41 -26.57 4.09
N ASP A 572 -2.95 -27.58 4.83
CA ASP A 572 -2.86 -28.99 4.40
C ASP A 572 -4.20 -29.75 4.48
N ARG A 573 -5.17 -29.23 5.25
CA ARG A 573 -6.44 -29.91 5.54
C ARG A 573 -7.56 -29.52 4.59
N SER A 574 -7.73 -28.22 4.32
CA SER A 574 -8.75 -27.69 3.42
C SER A 574 -8.23 -26.46 2.68
N HIS A 575 -8.88 -26.10 1.58
CA HIS A 575 -8.51 -24.91 0.81
C HIS A 575 -8.91 -23.64 1.56
N ILE A 576 -7.91 -22.95 2.12
CA ILE A 576 -8.07 -21.67 2.84
C ILE A 576 -7.18 -20.60 2.23
N ASP A 577 -7.78 -19.49 1.81
CA ASP A 577 -7.09 -18.28 1.39
C ASP A 577 -7.03 -17.27 2.53
N PHE A 578 -5.84 -16.77 2.85
CA PHE A 578 -5.64 -15.72 3.86
C PHE A 578 -5.49 -14.35 3.20
N ILE A 579 -6.27 -13.37 3.67
CA ILE A 579 -6.27 -11.99 3.18
C ILE A 579 -6.12 -11.05 4.36
N GLU A 580 -4.96 -10.40 4.46
CA GLU A 580 -4.70 -9.43 5.52
C GLU A 580 -4.94 -8.02 5.00
N GLU A 581 -5.76 -7.27 5.74
CA GLU A 581 -6.06 -5.87 5.47
C GLU A 581 -5.54 -5.05 6.64
N ALA A 582 -4.32 -4.54 6.47
CA ALA A 582 -3.58 -3.85 7.50
C ALA A 582 -3.19 -2.45 7.02
N PHE A 583 -3.94 -1.45 7.47
CA PHE A 583 -3.60 -0.05 7.29
C PHE A 583 -2.48 0.33 8.29
N THR A 584 -1.23 0.03 7.95
CA THR A 584 -0.03 0.29 8.79
C THR A 584 0.62 1.65 8.44
N TRP A 585 -0.16 2.73 8.50
CA TRP A 585 0.30 4.08 8.14
C TRP A 585 0.91 4.84 9.32
#